data_AF-A0A3D5PRM4-F1
#
_entry.id   AF-A0A3D5PRM4-F1
#
_cell.length_a   1.000
_cell.length_b   1.000
_cell.length_c   1.000
_cell.angle_alpha   90.00
_cell.angle_beta   90.00
_cell.angle_gamma   90.00
#
_symmetry.space_group_name_H-M   'P 1'
#
loop_
_entity.id
_entity.type
_entity.pdbx_description
1 polymer ?
#
loop_
_entity_poly.entity_id
_entity_poly.type
_entity_poly.pdbx_seq_one_letter_code
_entity_poly.pdbx_strand_id
1 'polypeptide(L)' 'MRICVFGAGAIGGYMGVKLAESGADVSLVARGPHLAAM' A
#
# COMPACT_ATOMS: atom_id res chain seq x y z
N MET A 1 2.46 14.65 1.10
CA MET A 1 1.58 14.03 2.13
C MET A 1 2.11 12.64 2.43
N ARG A 2 2.17 12.21 3.70
CA ARG A 2 2.60 10.84 4.06
C ARG A 2 1.40 9.99 4.44
N ILE A 3 1.27 8.80 3.86
CA ILE A 3 0.09 7.93 4.02
C ILE A 3 0.55 6.51 4.31
N CYS A 4 -0.01 5.91 5.35
CA CYS A 4 0.21 4.50 5.68
C CYS A 4 -1.09 3.71 5.46
N VAL A 5 -1.04 2.67 4.63
CA VAL A 5 -2.17 1.78 4.38
C VAL A 5 -1.92 0.44 5.06
N PHE A 6 -2.82 0.07 5.98
CA PHE A 6 -2.78 -1.23 6.64
C PHE A 6 -3.50 -2.28 5.79
N GLY A 7 -2.71 -3.22 5.24
CA GLY A 7 -3.16 -4.26 4.34
C GLY A 7 -2.83 -3.92 2.88
N ALA A 8 -2.15 -4.84 2.20
CA ALA A 8 -1.84 -4.74 0.78
C ALA A 8 -2.54 -5.83 -0.06
N GLY A 9 -3.79 -6.13 0.30
CA GLY A 9 -4.68 -6.93 -0.53
C GLY A 9 -5.27 -6.12 -1.69
N ALA A 10 -6.32 -6.63 -2.34
CA ALA A 10 -6.90 -6.03 -3.56
C ALA A 10 -7.13 -4.51 -3.46
N ILE A 11 -7.86 -4.04 -2.44
CA ILE A 11 -8.17 -2.61 -2.28
C ILE A 11 -6.98 -1.81 -1.75
N GLY A 12 -6.26 -2.35 -0.76
CA GLY A 12 -5.14 -1.64 -0.14
C GLY A 12 -4.00 -1.37 -1.13
N GLY A 13 -3.69 -2.36 -1.98
CA GLY A 13 -2.73 -2.20 -3.08
C GLY A 13 -3.22 -1.23 -4.15
N TYR A 14 -4.48 -1.37 -4.60
CA TYR A 14 -5.06 -0.46 -5.61
C TYR A 14 -5.04 1.00 -5.16
N MET A 15 -5.51 1.27 -3.93
CA MET A 15 -5.49 2.61 -3.35
C MET A 15 -4.06 3.09 -3.12
N GLY A 16 -3.16 2.23 -2.65
CA GLY A 16 -1.75 2.56 -2.45
C GLY A 16 -1.08 3.05 -3.74
N VAL A 17 -1.31 2.37 -4.86
CA VAL A 17 -0.81 2.78 -6.18
C VAL A 17 -1.42 4.11 -6.61
N LYS A 18 -2.74 4.28 -6.52
CA LYS A 18 -3.40 5.53 -6.91
C LYS A 18 -2.92 6.73 -6.10
N LEU A 19 -2.66 6.53 -4.80
CA LEU A 19 -2.11 7.55 -3.92
C LEU A 19 -0.66 7.88 -4.27
N ALA A 20 0.18 6.87 -4.56
CA ALA A 20 1.55 7.07 -5.00
C ALA A 20 1.61 7.82 -6.35
N GLU A 21 0.75 7.46 -7.32
CA GLU A 21 0.62 8.16 -8.61
C GLU A 21 0.24 9.63 -8.44
N SER A 22 -0.50 9.98 -7.38
CA SER A 22 -0.83 11.38 -7.05
C SER A 22 0.30 12.16 -6.35
N GLY A 23 1.47 11.54 -6.13
CA GLY A 23 2.63 12.17 -5.49
C GLY A 23 2.63 12.10 -3.96
N ALA A 24 1.80 11.24 -3.36
CA ALA A 24 1.89 10.94 -1.93
C ALA A 24 3.07 9.99 -1.64
N ASP A 25 3.69 10.18 -0.48
CA ASP A 25 4.67 9.23 0.08
C ASP A 25 3.89 8.14 0.82
N VAL A 26 3.79 6.96 0.20
CA VAL A 26 2.90 5.87 0.65
C VAL A 26 3.72 4.70 1.19
N SER A 27 3.37 4.25 2.40
CA SER A 27 3.85 2.99 2.98
C SER A 27 2.71 1.99 3.07
N LEU A 28 2.98 0.74 2.70
CA LEU A 28 2.03 -0.38 2.84
C LEU A 28 2.47 -1.29 3.98
N VAL A 29 1.57 -1.58 4.92
CA VAL A 29 1.81 -2.58 5.97
C VAL A 29 1.15 -3.88 5.56
N ALA A 30 1.96 -4.88 5.23
CA ALA A 30 1.51 -6.23 4.93
C ALA A 30 1.99 -7.22 6.00
N ARG A 31 1.39 -8.41 6.02
CA ARG A 31 1.82 -9.55 6.85
C ARG A 31 1.61 -10.87 6.12
N GLY A 32 2.29 -11.91 6.58
CA GLY A 32 2.12 -13.27 6.05
C GLY A 32 2.38 -13.34 4.53
N PRO A 33 1.57 -14.08 3.76
CA PRO A 33 1.80 -14.28 2.33
C PRO A 33 1.85 -12.99 1.50
N HIS A 34 1.09 -11.94 1.87
CA HIS A 34 1.13 -10.67 1.14
C HIS A 34 2.44 -9.91 1.38
N LEU A 35 3.02 -10.01 2.59
CA LEU A 35 4.34 -9.41 2.85
C LEU A 35 5.45 -10.20 2.16
N ALA A 36 5.33 -11.54 2.13
CA ALA A 36 6.30 -12.40 1.47
C ALA A 36 6.34 -12.23 -0.06
N ALA A 37 5.34 -11.58 -0.65
CA ALA A 37 5.20 -11.39 -2.10
C ALA A 37 5.51 -9.94 -2.57
N MET A 38 5.94 -9.06 -1.66
CA MET A 38 6.36 -7.67 -1.94
C MET A 38 7.84 -7.61 -2.34
#